data_AF-M3I094-F1
#
_entry.id   AF-M3I094-F1
#
_cell.length_a   1.000
_cell.length_b   1.000
_cell.length_c   1.000
_cell.angle_alpha   90.00
_cell.angle_beta   90.00
_cell.angle_gamma   90.00
#
_symmetry.space_group_name_H-M   'P 1'
#
loop_
_entity.id
_entity.type
_entity.pdbx_description
1 polymer ?
#
loop_
_entity_poly.entity_id
_entity_poly.type
_entity_poly.pdbx_seq_one_letter_code
_entity_poly.pdbx_strand_id
1 'polypeptide(L)'
;MSPGYFTSPLSGPGAYLTVETSNSEGEPLLAGPMEVFSGNTLLGNTVLSTSKPGERIRMELGQDRDILVNRRETSFEQKEGMISSRTKIKYKVSIEVRNRKKRNVTLTLIDRVPYTVDDSVEIKFEFGKDIPIKNEEGILTYNIELPSGGKKVIEFEYSVSHPSENRLIRTPGSGGY
;
A
#
# COMPACT_ATOMS: atom_id res chain seq x y z
N MET A 1 -11.83 -3.32 -19.07
CA MET A 1 -12.03 -3.21 -17.61
C MET A 1 -11.08 -4.17 -16.94
N SER A 2 -10.15 -3.66 -16.13
CA SER A 2 -9.16 -4.48 -15.44
C SER A 2 -9.36 -4.35 -13.93
N PRO A 3 -9.77 -5.40 -13.22
CA PRO A 3 -9.89 -5.36 -11.77
C PRO A 3 -8.49 -5.31 -11.14
N GLY A 4 -8.22 -4.26 -10.38
CA GLY A 4 -7.00 -4.09 -9.61
C GLY A 4 -7.31 -4.07 -8.12
N TYR A 5 -6.33 -4.41 -7.29
CA TYR A 5 -6.48 -4.33 -5.84
C TYR A 5 -5.53 -3.29 -5.27
N PHE A 6 -5.94 -2.60 -4.21
CA PHE A 6 -5.09 -1.71 -3.44
C PHE A 6 -5.03 -2.15 -1.98
N THR A 7 -3.86 -2.08 -1.37
CA THR A 7 -3.71 -2.30 0.08
C THR A 7 -2.68 -1.36 0.68
N SER A 8 -2.96 -0.87 1.88
CA SER A 8 -1.98 -0.21 2.74
C SER A 8 -2.00 -0.83 4.13
N PRO A 9 -1.10 -1.79 4.44
CA PRO A 9 -1.14 -2.54 5.69
C PRO A 9 -0.94 -1.68 6.94
N LEU A 10 -0.45 -0.44 6.78
CA LEU A 10 -0.33 0.56 7.84
C LEU A 10 -1.68 1.18 8.24
N SER A 11 -2.62 1.28 7.28
CA SER A 11 -3.99 1.77 7.52
C SER A 11 -4.94 0.64 7.94
N GLY A 12 -4.63 -0.59 7.55
CA GLY A 12 -5.35 -1.79 7.98
C GLY A 12 -5.03 -3.00 7.10
N PRO A 13 -5.38 -4.22 7.53
CA PRO A 13 -5.05 -5.47 6.81
C PRO A 13 -5.90 -5.70 5.55
N GLY A 14 -6.66 -4.71 5.08
CA GLY A 14 -7.60 -4.85 3.97
C GLY A 14 -6.94 -4.67 2.61
N ALA A 15 -7.37 -5.48 1.65
CA ALA A 15 -7.20 -5.22 0.22
C ALA A 15 -8.55 -4.84 -0.37
N TYR A 16 -8.56 -3.78 -1.18
CA TYR A 16 -9.76 -3.15 -1.70
C TYR A 16 -9.80 -3.34 -3.21
N LEU A 17 -10.93 -3.82 -3.71
CA LEU A 17 -11.15 -4.03 -5.13
C LEU A 17 -11.45 -2.69 -5.80
N THR A 18 -10.68 -2.40 -6.83
CA THR A 18 -10.86 -1.23 -7.69
C THR A 18 -11.04 -1.68 -9.13
N VAL A 19 -11.83 -0.91 -9.86
CA VAL A 19 -12.09 -1.15 -11.26
C VAL A 19 -11.95 0.17 -11.99
N GLU A 20 -11.16 0.15 -13.07
CA GLU A 20 -11.10 1.25 -14.00
C GLU A 20 -11.68 0.86 -15.36
N THR A 21 -12.53 1.75 -15.88
CA THR A 21 -13.11 1.68 -17.23
C THR A 21 -13.27 3.10 -17.78
N SER A 22 -13.79 3.23 -18.99
CA SER A 22 -14.24 4.50 -19.56
C SER A 22 -15.71 4.39 -19.96
N ASN A 23 -16.42 5.51 -19.99
CA ASN A 23 -17.74 5.56 -20.63
C ASN A 23 -17.58 5.26 -22.13
N SER A 24 -17.96 4.05 -22.55
CA SER A 24 -17.92 3.61 -23.95
C SER A 24 -19.13 4.03 -24.76
N GLU A 25 -20.17 4.56 -24.10
CA GLU A 25 -21.36 5.04 -24.77
C GLU A 25 -21.06 6.32 -25.54
N GLY A 26 -21.79 6.53 -26.65
CA GLY A 26 -21.73 7.78 -27.41
C GLY A 26 -22.36 8.96 -26.67
N GLU A 27 -22.99 8.72 -25.52
CA GLU A 27 -23.75 9.69 -24.74
C GLU A 27 -23.31 9.71 -23.25
N PRO A 28 -23.61 10.80 -22.52
CA PRO A 28 -23.32 10.86 -21.09
C PRO A 28 -24.07 9.78 -20.29
N LEU A 29 -23.34 9.06 -19.44
CA LEU A 29 -23.94 8.20 -18.43
C LEU A 29 -24.33 9.06 -17.24
N LEU A 30 -25.59 8.97 -16.81
CA LEU A 30 -26.09 9.72 -15.66
C LEU A 30 -25.72 9.05 -14.34
N ALA A 31 -25.59 9.86 -13.29
CA ALA A 31 -25.34 9.35 -11.95
C ALA A 31 -26.44 8.36 -11.51
N GLY A 32 -26.05 7.24 -10.90
CA GLY A 32 -26.98 6.21 -10.48
C GLY A 32 -26.31 4.96 -9.90
N PRO A 33 -27.10 4.06 -9.29
CA PRO A 33 -26.59 2.79 -8.79
C PRO A 33 -26.13 1.90 -9.95
N MET A 34 -25.02 1.20 -9.76
CA MET A 34 -24.46 0.27 -10.73
C MET A 34 -24.04 -1.05 -10.07
N GLU A 35 -24.24 -2.14 -10.80
CA GLU A 35 -23.67 -3.45 -10.49
C GLU A 35 -22.47 -3.70 -11.39
N VAL A 36 -21.38 -4.17 -10.81
CA VAL A 36 -20.11 -4.36 -11.52
C VAL A 36 -19.84 -5.84 -11.65
N PHE A 37 -19.75 -6.34 -12.88
CA PHE A 37 -19.51 -7.75 -13.18
C PHE A 37 -18.15 -7.98 -13.86
N SER A 38 -17.56 -9.14 -13.59
CA SER A 38 -16.42 -9.68 -14.33
C SER A 38 -16.84 -11.02 -14.94
N GLY A 39 -17.20 -11.01 -16.22
CA GLY A 39 -17.89 -12.15 -16.85
C GLY A 39 -19.26 -12.35 -16.20
N ASN A 40 -19.56 -13.56 -15.76
CA ASN A 40 -20.81 -13.89 -15.05
C ASN A 40 -20.70 -13.72 -13.52
N THR A 41 -19.61 -13.15 -13.00
CA THR A 41 -19.41 -12.97 -11.55
C THR A 41 -19.66 -11.53 -11.14
N LEU A 42 -20.63 -11.30 -10.25
CA LEU A 42 -20.82 -10.01 -9.59
C LEU A 42 -19.60 -9.70 -8.71
N LEU A 43 -18.94 -8.58 -8.98
CA LEU A 43 -17.83 -8.07 -8.17
C LEU A 43 -18.32 -7.17 -7.03
N GLY A 44 -19.43 -6.46 -7.22
CA GLY A 44 -20.03 -5.60 -6.21
C GLY A 44 -20.95 -4.53 -6.79
N ASN A 45 -21.36 -3.60 -5.93
CA ASN A 45 -22.28 -2.52 -6.24
C ASN A 45 -21.59 -1.20 -5.95
N THR A 46 -21.89 -0.16 -6.73
CA THR A 46 -21.34 1.19 -6.55
C THR A 46 -22.33 2.25 -7.02
N VAL A 47 -22.01 3.52 -6.83
CA VAL A 47 -22.78 4.64 -7.37
C VAL A 47 -21.91 5.37 -8.39
N LEU A 48 -22.34 5.32 -9.65
CA LEU A 48 -21.70 6.07 -10.72
C LEU A 48 -21.99 7.56 -10.56
N SER A 49 -20.97 8.38 -10.76
CA SER A 49 -21.12 9.82 -10.99
C SER A 49 -21.31 10.08 -12.49
N THR A 50 -22.05 11.13 -12.83
CA THR A 50 -22.29 11.49 -14.24
C THR A 50 -20.97 11.54 -15.02
N SER A 51 -20.90 10.81 -16.12
CA SER A 51 -19.66 10.61 -16.89
C SER A 51 -19.88 10.92 -18.36
N LYS A 52 -19.04 11.79 -18.93
CA LYS A 52 -19.07 12.15 -20.35
C LYS A 52 -18.58 10.99 -21.23
N PRO A 53 -18.94 10.97 -22.53
CA PRO A 53 -18.35 10.01 -23.47
C PRO A 53 -16.82 9.99 -23.39
N GLY A 54 -16.24 8.81 -23.24
CA GLY A 54 -14.79 8.61 -23.13
C GLY A 54 -14.15 8.97 -21.78
N GLU A 55 -14.91 9.53 -20.83
CA GLU A 55 -14.37 9.86 -19.51
C GLU A 55 -14.05 8.60 -18.70
N ARG A 56 -12.95 8.65 -17.94
CA ARG A 56 -12.50 7.54 -17.09
C ARG A 56 -13.40 7.43 -15.86
N ILE A 57 -13.87 6.22 -15.59
CA ILE A 57 -14.67 5.87 -14.43
C ILE A 57 -13.82 4.95 -13.56
N ARG A 58 -13.54 5.38 -12.33
CA ARG A 58 -12.94 4.56 -11.27
C ARG A 58 -14.02 4.19 -10.27
N MET A 59 -14.13 2.90 -9.97
CA MET A 59 -15.08 2.36 -9.00
C MET A 59 -14.34 1.60 -7.91
N GLU A 60 -14.68 1.88 -6.66
CA GLU A 60 -14.21 1.14 -5.50
C GLU A 60 -15.34 0.22 -5.03
N LEU A 61 -15.07 -1.08 -4.96
CA LEU A 61 -16.05 -2.12 -4.65
C LEU A 61 -15.89 -2.67 -3.23
N GLY A 62 -15.12 -1.97 -2.40
CA GLY A 62 -14.88 -2.33 -1.01
C GLY A 62 -13.82 -3.42 -0.81
N GLN A 63 -13.77 -3.94 0.41
CA GLN A 63 -12.75 -4.89 0.86
C GLN A 63 -13.04 -6.31 0.33
N ASP A 64 -12.04 -6.96 -0.27
CA ASP A 64 -12.07 -8.37 -0.66
C ASP A 64 -11.31 -9.22 0.37
N ARG A 65 -12.04 -10.00 1.16
CA ARG A 65 -11.48 -10.82 2.24
C ARG A 65 -10.71 -12.05 1.75
N ASP A 66 -10.76 -12.36 0.45
CA ASP A 66 -9.95 -13.44 -0.12
C ASP A 66 -8.50 -13.02 -0.39
N ILE A 67 -8.20 -11.73 -0.34
CA ILE A 67 -6.83 -11.23 -0.40
C ILE A 67 -6.38 -10.91 1.03
N LEU A 68 -5.57 -11.79 1.60
CA LEU A 68 -5.07 -11.63 2.96
C LEU A 68 -3.76 -10.84 2.94
N VAL A 69 -3.68 -9.84 3.81
CA VAL A 69 -2.49 -8.99 3.98
C VAL A 69 -2.07 -9.00 5.44
N ASN A 70 -0.80 -9.27 5.69
CA ASN A 70 -0.23 -9.31 7.03
C ASN A 70 1.13 -8.62 7.05
N ARG A 71 1.23 -7.49 7.75
CA ARG A 71 2.48 -6.76 7.95
C ARG A 71 3.01 -7.00 9.36
N ARG A 72 4.27 -7.42 9.44
CA ARG A 72 5.02 -7.55 10.69
C ARG A 72 6.20 -6.60 10.66
N GLU A 73 6.47 -5.98 11.80
CA GLU A 73 7.61 -5.10 11.99
C GLU A 73 8.30 -5.49 13.30
N THR A 74 9.62 -5.66 13.25
CA THR A 74 10.46 -5.83 14.44
C THR A 74 11.50 -4.72 14.47
N SER A 75 11.90 -4.31 15.67
CA SER A 75 12.89 -3.26 15.85
C SER A 75 13.98 -3.69 16.82
N PHE A 76 15.21 -3.26 16.55
CA PHE A 76 16.36 -3.46 17.40
C PHE A 76 17.08 -2.12 17.61
N GLU A 77 17.18 -1.69 18.86
CA GLU A 77 17.92 -0.48 19.24
C GLU A 77 19.38 -0.82 19.55
N GLN A 78 20.29 -0.04 19.00
CA GLN A 78 21.71 -0.10 19.24
C GLN A 78 22.21 1.31 19.59
N LYS A 79 22.86 1.44 20.75
CA LYS A 79 23.60 2.66 21.12
C LYS A 79 25.00 2.56 20.54
N GLU A 80 25.41 3.53 19.72
CA GLU A 80 26.75 3.58 19.14
C GLU A 80 27.64 4.52 19.97
N GLY A 81 28.62 3.97 20.71
CA GLY A 81 29.92 4.60 21.03
C GLY A 81 30.02 5.80 21.99
N MET A 82 31.15 5.88 22.69
CA MET A 82 31.50 6.83 23.77
C MET A 82 31.81 8.28 23.34
N ILE A 83 31.87 8.61 22.04
CA ILE A 83 32.38 9.90 21.52
C ILE A 83 31.28 10.79 20.90
N SER A 84 30.18 10.20 20.42
CA SER A 84 28.97 10.93 20.03
C SER A 84 27.77 10.09 20.44
N SER A 85 26.99 10.53 21.42
CA SER A 85 25.81 9.77 21.88
C SER A 85 24.73 9.82 20.79
N ARG A 86 24.76 8.86 19.86
CA ARG A 86 23.68 8.62 18.91
C ARG A 86 23.00 7.30 19.22
N THR A 87 21.69 7.29 19.05
CA THR A 87 20.87 6.10 19.14
C THR A 87 20.47 5.69 17.73
N LYS A 88 20.74 4.44 17.37
CA LYS A 88 20.35 3.85 16.09
C LYS A 88 19.31 2.77 16.31
N ILE A 89 18.16 2.90 15.67
CA ILE A 89 17.10 1.89 15.68
C ILE A 89 17.01 1.28 14.29
N LYS A 90 17.18 -0.03 14.20
CA LYS A 90 16.97 -0.81 12.97
C LYS A 90 15.57 -1.42 13.00
N TYR A 91 14.85 -1.29 11.90
CA TYR A 91 13.53 -1.86 11.69
C TYR A 91 13.59 -2.87 10.56
N LYS A 92 12.98 -4.03 10.79
CA LYS A 92 12.80 -5.07 9.77
C LYS A 92 11.31 -5.24 9.53
N VAL A 93 10.89 -5.08 8.27
CA VAL A 93 9.49 -5.20 7.87
C VAL A 93 9.34 -6.41 6.97
N SER A 94 8.31 -7.22 7.24
CA SER A 94 7.90 -8.34 6.39
C SER A 94 6.40 -8.25 6.15
N ILE A 95 6.01 -8.19 4.87
CA ILE A 95 4.62 -8.07 4.44
C ILE A 95 4.27 -9.31 3.62
N GLU A 96 3.39 -10.14 4.17
CA GLU A 96 2.83 -11.28 3.49
C GLU A 96 1.50 -10.91 2.83
N VAL A 97 1.40 -11.21 1.54
CA VAL A 97 0.15 -11.14 0.79
C VAL A 97 -0.21 -12.50 0.23
N ARG A 98 -1.47 -12.92 0.40
CA ARG A 98 -1.98 -14.20 -0.10
C ARG A 98 -3.26 -14.02 -0.88
N ASN A 99 -3.30 -14.55 -2.10
CA ASN A 99 -4.48 -14.61 -2.93
C ASN A 99 -5.19 -15.96 -2.73
N ARG A 100 -6.37 -15.96 -2.10
CA ARG A 100 -7.19 -17.17 -1.91
C ARG A 100 -8.21 -17.39 -3.03
N LYS A 101 -8.25 -16.52 -4.03
CA LYS A 101 -9.15 -16.63 -5.17
C LYS A 101 -8.66 -17.69 -6.15
N LYS A 102 -9.58 -18.18 -6.97
CA LYS A 102 -9.30 -19.13 -8.08
C LYS A 102 -8.81 -18.42 -9.36
N ARG A 103 -8.35 -17.18 -9.26
CA ARG A 103 -7.89 -16.35 -10.38
C ARG A 103 -6.66 -15.55 -9.99
N ASN A 104 -5.85 -15.17 -10.98
CA ASN A 104 -4.74 -14.25 -10.78
C ASN A 104 -5.25 -12.85 -10.43
N VAL A 105 -4.45 -12.10 -9.68
CA VAL A 105 -4.79 -10.78 -9.17
C VAL A 105 -3.58 -9.86 -9.29
N THR A 106 -3.79 -8.68 -9.87
CA THR A 106 -2.84 -7.56 -9.80
C THR A 106 -3.15 -6.73 -8.55
N LEU A 107 -2.15 -6.54 -7.70
CA LEU A 107 -2.25 -5.79 -6.44
C LEU A 107 -1.20 -4.68 -6.40
N THR A 108 -1.65 -3.47 -6.11
CA THR A 108 -0.79 -2.36 -5.70
C THR A 108 -0.75 -2.29 -4.18
N LEU A 109 0.45 -2.49 -3.62
CA LEU A 109 0.71 -2.39 -2.19
C LEU A 109 1.45 -1.09 -1.88
N ILE A 110 0.92 -0.32 -0.94
CA ILE A 110 1.48 0.93 -0.47
C ILE A 110 1.94 0.77 0.99
N ASP A 111 3.23 0.94 1.23
CA ASP A 111 3.81 1.05 2.57
C ASP A 111 4.60 2.37 2.66
N ARG A 112 5.26 2.63 3.78
CA ARG A 112 6.13 3.79 3.94
C ARG A 112 7.32 3.48 4.81
N VAL A 113 8.40 4.21 4.55
CA VAL A 113 9.48 4.41 5.50
C VAL A 113 9.46 5.85 5.98
N PRO A 114 9.95 6.13 7.21
CA PRO A 114 10.08 7.51 7.67
C PRO A 114 10.92 8.34 6.69
N TYR A 115 10.64 9.63 6.64
CA TYR A 115 11.48 10.63 6.00
C TYR A 115 11.72 11.77 6.99
N THR A 116 12.76 12.56 6.75
CA THR A 116 13.14 13.68 7.62
C THR A 116 13.65 14.84 6.78
N VAL A 117 13.38 16.06 7.26
CA VAL A 117 14.01 17.30 6.78
C VAL A 117 15.02 17.85 7.81
N ASP A 118 15.14 17.19 8.96
CA ASP A 118 16.10 17.50 10.01
C ASP A 118 17.41 16.75 9.75
N ASP A 119 18.47 17.52 9.44
CA ASP A 119 19.81 17.02 9.15
C ASP A 119 20.47 16.29 10.33
N SER A 120 19.98 16.50 11.56
CA SER A 120 20.46 15.78 12.74
C SER A 120 19.99 14.31 12.76
N VAL A 121 18.95 13.98 11.99
CA VAL A 121 18.37 12.63 11.87
C VAL A 121 18.81 11.99 10.57
N GLU A 122 19.42 10.80 10.66
CA GLU A 122 19.84 10.03 9.49
C GLU A 122 18.90 8.84 9.32
N ILE A 123 18.28 8.71 8.15
CA ILE A 123 17.43 7.58 7.78
C ILE A 123 18.10 6.81 6.64
N LYS A 124 18.34 5.51 6.85
CA LYS A 124 18.84 4.61 5.81
C LYS A 124 17.79 3.60 5.43
N PHE A 125 17.51 3.48 4.14
CA PHE A 125 16.63 2.46 3.60
C PHE A 125 17.45 1.38 2.91
N GLU A 126 17.18 0.13 3.25
CA GLU A 126 17.80 -1.04 2.64
C GLU A 126 16.70 -1.83 1.92
N PHE A 127 16.76 -1.79 0.59
CA PHE A 127 15.86 -2.54 -0.26
C PHE A 127 16.04 -4.05 -0.01
N GLY A 128 14.93 -4.78 0.10
CA GLY A 128 14.97 -6.22 -0.04
C GLY A 128 15.02 -6.66 -1.50
N LYS A 129 14.65 -7.91 -1.75
CA LYS A 129 14.62 -8.49 -3.10
C LYS A 129 13.63 -7.79 -4.02
N ASP A 130 12.51 -7.33 -3.47
CA ASP A 130 11.47 -6.63 -4.21
C ASP A 130 11.71 -5.11 -4.09
N ILE A 131 11.93 -4.46 -5.23
CA ILE A 131 12.26 -3.04 -5.31
C ILE A 131 10.96 -2.24 -5.55
N PRO A 132 10.55 -1.35 -4.63
CA PRO A 132 9.41 -0.47 -4.82
C PRO A 132 9.77 0.75 -5.68
N ILE A 133 8.74 1.40 -6.20
CA ILE A 133 8.81 2.81 -6.58
C ILE A 133 8.76 3.62 -5.28
N LYS A 134 9.84 4.32 -4.94
CA LYS A 134 9.94 5.15 -3.73
C LYS A 134 9.89 6.63 -4.09
N ASN A 135 9.05 7.41 -3.41
CA ASN A 135 9.03 8.88 -3.55
C ASN A 135 9.90 9.57 -2.47
N GLU A 136 9.98 10.90 -2.54
CA GLU A 136 10.76 11.73 -1.62
C GLU A 136 10.20 11.69 -0.18
N GLU A 137 8.89 11.53 -0.04
CA GLU A 137 8.17 11.42 1.24
C GLU A 137 8.24 10.02 1.87
N GLY A 138 9.04 9.12 1.30
CA GLY A 138 9.24 7.77 1.84
C GLY A 138 8.09 6.79 1.57
N ILE A 139 7.13 7.13 0.71
CA ILE A 139 6.09 6.21 0.24
C ILE A 139 6.70 5.16 -0.67
N LEU A 140 6.38 3.89 -0.41
CA LEU A 140 6.82 2.73 -1.17
C LEU A 140 5.63 2.12 -1.90
N THR A 141 5.71 2.05 -3.23
CA THR A 141 4.68 1.41 -4.07
C THR A 141 5.21 0.15 -4.72
N TYR A 142 4.54 -0.97 -4.47
CA TYR A 142 4.84 -2.28 -5.07
C TYR A 142 3.69 -2.70 -5.99
N ASN A 143 4.00 -3.05 -7.24
CA ASN A 143 3.05 -3.68 -8.15
C ASN A 143 3.32 -5.18 -8.18
N ILE A 144 2.33 -5.97 -7.75
CA ILE A 144 2.48 -7.40 -7.49
C ILE A 144 1.47 -8.17 -8.34
N GLU A 145 1.98 -9.09 -9.13
CA GLU A 145 1.16 -10.13 -9.77
C GLU A 145 1.07 -11.34 -8.81
N LEU A 146 -0.15 -11.64 -8.35
CA LEU A 146 -0.44 -12.75 -7.45
C LEU A 146 -1.20 -13.85 -8.21
N PRO A 147 -0.58 -15.01 -8.48
CA PRO A 147 -1.27 -16.15 -9.04
C PRO A 147 -2.45 -16.60 -8.19
N SER A 148 -3.40 -17.32 -8.79
CA SER A 148 -4.46 -18.05 -8.07
C SER A 148 -3.88 -18.92 -6.96
N GLY A 149 -4.37 -18.78 -5.72
CA GLY A 149 -3.82 -19.50 -4.55
C GLY A 149 -2.41 -19.05 -4.12
N GLY A 150 -1.84 -18.06 -4.81
CA GLY A 150 -0.45 -17.63 -4.66
C GLY A 150 -0.19 -16.80 -3.41
N LYS A 151 1.09 -16.70 -3.07
CA LYS A 151 1.60 -15.89 -1.96
C LYS A 151 2.81 -15.09 -2.42
N LYS A 152 2.93 -13.86 -1.91
CA LYS A 152 4.12 -13.01 -2.02
C LYS A 152 4.53 -12.55 -0.63
N VAL A 153 5.84 -12.49 -0.39
CA VAL A 153 6.41 -11.88 0.81
C VAL A 153 7.35 -10.77 0.35
N ILE A 154 7.10 -9.56 0.83
CA ILE A 154 7.96 -8.39 0.63
C ILE A 154 8.69 -8.13 1.93
N GLU A 155 10.01 -7.95 1.85
CA GLU A 155 10.84 -7.66 3.01
C GLU A 155 11.71 -6.44 2.72
N PHE A 156 11.89 -5.59 3.71
CA PHE A 156 12.82 -4.47 3.65
C PHE A 156 13.28 -4.07 5.05
N GLU A 157 14.40 -3.38 5.12
CA GLU A 157 14.93 -2.85 6.37
C GLU A 157 15.08 -1.33 6.26
N TYR A 158 14.94 -0.63 7.38
CA TYR A 158 15.32 0.76 7.49
C TYR A 158 15.92 1.03 8.85
N SER A 159 16.79 2.04 8.95
CA SER A 159 17.32 2.48 10.23
C SER A 159 17.14 3.97 10.41
N VAL A 160 16.88 4.36 11.65
CA VAL A 160 16.79 5.76 12.08
C VAL A 160 17.89 5.98 13.11
N SER A 161 18.77 6.94 12.85
CA SER A 161 19.85 7.35 13.74
C SER A 161 19.62 8.80 14.15
N HIS A 162 19.64 9.10 15.45
CA HIS A 162 19.41 10.43 15.99
C HIS A 162 20.29 10.72 17.22
N PRO A 163 20.48 11.98 17.63
CA PRO A 163 21.13 12.32 18.89
C PRO A 163 20.41 11.65 20.08
N SER A 164 21.14 11.05 21.01
CA SER A 164 20.57 10.28 22.13
C SER A 164 19.78 11.13 23.14
N GLU A 165 19.99 12.44 23.15
CA GLU A 165 19.18 13.40 23.92
C GLU A 165 17.77 13.59 23.33
N ASN A 166 17.60 13.32 22.04
CA ASN A 166 16.31 13.39 21.37
C ASN A 166 15.53 12.10 21.62
N ARG A 167 14.24 12.25 21.91
CA ARG A 167 13.30 11.12 22.02
C ARG A 167 12.48 11.03 20.74
N LEU A 168 12.56 9.88 20.05
CA LEU A 168 11.65 9.59 18.95
C LEU A 168 10.26 9.28 19.50
N ILE A 169 9.26 10.04 19.06
CA ILE A 169 7.85 9.78 19.32
C ILE A 169 7.24 9.28 18.02
N ARG A 170 6.78 8.02 18.02
CA ARG A 170 6.02 7.48 16.90
C ARG A 170 4.59 7.97 17.02
N THR A 171 4.25 9.04 16.32
CA THR A 171 2.85 9.46 16.19
C THR A 171 2.12 8.42 15.35
N PRO A 172 1.09 7.72 15.88
CA PRO A 172 0.19 6.95 15.04
C PRO A 172 -0.35 7.91 13.97
N GLY A 173 -0.29 7.52 12.70
CA GLY A 173 -0.76 8.36 11.60
C GLY A 173 -2.21 8.77 11.85
N SER A 174 -2.39 10.01 12.30
CA SER A 174 -3.65 10.73 12.31
C SER A 174 -3.45 11.84 11.28
N GLY A 175 -4.19 11.77 10.16
CA GLY A 175 -4.28 12.84 9.17
C GLY A 175 -4.02 12.41 7.72
N GLY A 176 -5.10 12.42 6.91
CA GLY A 176 -5.15 12.48 5.43
C GLY A 176 -4.65 11.23 4.69
N TYR A 177 -5.42 10.54 3.85
CA TYR A 177 -6.63 10.87 3.08
C TYR A 177 -7.58 9.66 3.07
#